data_AF-A0A7X8K454-F1
#
_entry.id   AF-A0A7X8K454-F1
#
_cell.length_a   1.000
_cell.length_b   1.000
_cell.length_c   1.000
_cell.angle_alpha   90.00
_cell.angle_beta   90.00
_cell.angle_gamma   90.00
#
_symmetry.space_group_name_H-M   'P 1'
#
loop_
_entity.id
_entity.type
_entity.pdbx_description
1 polymer ?
#
loop_
_entity_poly.entity_id
_entity_poly.type
_entity_poly.pdbx_seq_one_letter_code
_entity_poly.pdbx_strand_id
1 'polypeptide(L)'
;MCEIVHRDRQKLLKFRTKKERELLAFLLDTGDRGATKEQIYNAIWRESDSINIKNLIAVNLRHLKNDLECAGIGEAVICRDNRYFICRDEISLDTDLFEKTYGEFKLQHTKEQARKLLSLYKGEYLSDFEALWAVAKRLRYHEIYEEAKKFWL
;
A
#
# COMPACT_ATOMS: atom_id res chain seq x y z
N MET A 1 -9.08 -0.45 -3.84
CA MET A 1 -8.42 -1.10 -2.68
C MET A 1 -7.14 -0.36 -2.31
N CYS A 2 -6.66 -0.47 -1.07
CA CYS A 2 -5.56 0.26 -0.39
C CYS A 2 -6.06 1.27 0.66
N GLU A 3 -6.92 0.80 1.55
CA GLU A 3 -7.26 1.46 2.81
C GLU A 3 -6.16 1.14 3.84
N ILE A 4 -5.54 2.19 4.41
CA ILE A 4 -4.48 2.05 5.40
C ILE A 4 -5.05 2.42 6.76
N VAL A 5 -5.02 1.45 7.68
CA VAL A 5 -5.71 1.54 8.97
C VAL A 5 -4.69 1.34 10.10
N HIS A 6 -4.82 2.15 11.15
CA HIS A 6 -4.11 1.90 12.40
C HIS A 6 -4.73 0.69 13.09
N ARG A 7 -3.93 -0.35 13.33
CA ARG A 7 -4.37 -1.66 13.83
C ARG A 7 -5.16 -1.58 15.13
N ASP A 8 -4.60 -0.92 16.15
CA ASP A 8 -5.23 -0.88 17.48
C ASP A 8 -6.45 0.05 17.57
N ARG A 9 -6.45 1.12 16.79
CA ARG A 9 -7.51 2.14 16.82
C ARG A 9 -8.61 1.89 15.79
N GLN A 10 -8.43 0.93 14.89
CA GLN A 10 -9.28 0.68 13.72
C GLN A 10 -9.65 1.95 12.94
N LYS A 11 -8.74 2.92 12.94
CA LYS A 11 -8.98 4.25 12.36
C LYS A 11 -8.21 4.38 11.06
N LEU A 12 -8.93 4.79 10.00
CA LEU A 12 -8.32 5.15 8.73
C LEU A 12 -7.29 6.26 8.93
N LEU A 13 -6.08 6.06 8.42
CA LEU A 13 -5.06 7.08 8.39
C LEU A 13 -5.43 8.14 7.35
N LYS A 14 -5.46 9.41 7.78
CA LYS A 14 -5.75 10.56 6.91
C LYS A 14 -4.44 11.27 6.60
N PHE A 15 -4.18 11.52 5.32
CA PHE A 15 -3.00 12.23 4.84
C PHE A 15 -3.43 13.53 4.17
N ARG A 16 -2.56 14.55 4.22
CA ARG A 16 -2.87 15.88 3.69
C ARG A 16 -2.91 15.89 2.18
N THR A 17 -2.03 15.12 1.55
CA THR A 17 -1.89 15.09 0.09
C THR A 17 -2.03 13.68 -0.48
N LYS A 18 -2.45 13.61 -1.75
CA LYS A 18 -2.42 12.34 -2.50
C LYS A 18 -1.00 11.77 -2.56
N LYS A 19 0.02 12.61 -2.79
CA LYS A 19 1.41 12.15 -2.93
C LYS A 19 1.99 11.55 -1.65
N GLU A 20 1.63 12.06 -0.47
CA GLU A 20 2.01 11.42 0.80
C GLU A 20 1.35 10.05 0.98
N ARG A 21 0.06 9.92 0.61
CA ARG A 21 -0.64 8.63 0.61
C ARG A 21 -0.01 7.64 -0.38
N GLU A 22 0.38 8.11 -1.57
CA GLU A 22 1.09 7.31 -2.57
C GLU A 22 2.46 6.86 -2.05
N LEU A 23 3.23 7.76 -1.41
CA LEU A 23 4.51 7.45 -0.79
C LEU A 23 4.39 6.39 0.30
N LEU A 24 3.41 6.52 1.19
CA LEU A 24 3.16 5.50 2.19
C LEU A 24 2.81 4.15 1.57
N ALA A 25 1.90 4.13 0.59
CA ALA A 25 1.50 2.92 -0.10
C ALA A 25 2.67 2.25 -0.83
N PHE A 26 3.54 3.04 -1.47
CA PHE A 26 4.75 2.54 -2.11
C PHE A 26 5.72 1.92 -1.10
N LEU A 27 6.02 2.60 0.01
CA LEU A 27 6.92 2.06 1.03
C LEU A 27 6.36 0.78 1.67
N LEU A 28 5.05 0.71 1.90
CA LEU A 28 4.38 -0.52 2.36
C LEU A 28 4.52 -1.67 1.34
N ASP A 29 4.41 -1.39 0.05
CA ASP A 29 4.54 -2.38 -1.01
C ASP A 29 5.98 -2.93 -1.15
N THR A 30 6.98 -2.10 -0.84
CA THR A 30 8.39 -2.55 -0.85
C THR A 30 8.72 -3.57 0.25
N GLY A 31 7.88 -3.65 1.29
CA GLY A 31 8.04 -4.58 2.41
C GLY A 31 9.43 -4.49 3.04
N ASP A 32 10.00 -5.66 3.37
CA ASP A 32 11.30 -5.77 4.04
C ASP A 32 12.50 -5.33 3.19
N ARG A 33 12.30 -5.06 1.90
CA ARG A 33 13.37 -4.52 1.04
C ARG A 33 13.57 -3.03 1.26
N GLY A 34 12.51 -2.32 1.66
CA GLY A 34 12.46 -0.87 1.69
C GLY A 34 12.78 -0.22 0.33
N ALA A 35 12.92 1.10 0.33
CA ALA A 35 13.32 1.85 -0.86
C ALA A 35 14.38 2.91 -0.59
N THR A 36 15.29 3.08 -1.53
CA THR A 36 16.20 4.23 -1.55
C THR A 36 15.47 5.49 -2.01
N LYS A 37 16.06 6.67 -1.78
CA LYS A 37 15.53 7.94 -2.32
C LYS A 37 15.38 7.91 -3.84
N GLU A 38 16.30 7.25 -4.55
CA GLU A 38 16.22 7.13 -6.00
C GLU A 38 15.06 6.25 -6.45
N GLN A 39 14.79 5.14 -5.75
CA GLN A 39 13.64 4.30 -6.04
C GLN A 39 12.32 5.02 -5.76
N ILE A 40 12.25 5.76 -4.64
CA ILE A 40 11.10 6.61 -4.29
C ILE A 40 10.87 7.67 -5.39
N TYR A 41 11.93 8.34 -5.84
CA TYR A 41 11.85 9.30 -6.93
C TYR A 41 11.26 8.67 -8.19
N ASN A 42 11.87 7.59 -8.66
CA ASN A 42 11.49 6.93 -9.91
C ASN A 42 10.06 6.38 -9.86
N ALA A 43 9.56 6.01 -8.68
CA ALA A 43 8.21 5.49 -8.52
C ALA A 43 7.14 6.60 -8.50
N ILE A 44 7.42 7.73 -7.84
CA ILE A 44 6.36 8.70 -7.47
C ILE A 44 6.51 10.05 -8.17
N TRP A 45 7.74 10.47 -8.47
CA TRP A 45 8.09 11.81 -8.97
C TRP A 45 8.93 11.79 -10.24
N ARG A 46 9.00 10.67 -10.97
CA ARG A 46 9.81 10.55 -12.19
C ARG A 46 9.55 11.65 -13.22
N GLU A 47 8.30 12.10 -13.30
CA GLU A 47 7.83 13.13 -14.23
C GLU A 47 7.88 14.55 -13.64
N SER A 48 8.46 14.72 -12.45
CA SER A 48 8.54 16.03 -11.80
C SER A 48 9.67 16.87 -12.41
N ASP A 49 9.34 18.11 -12.79
CA ASP A 49 10.33 19.12 -13.22
C ASP A 49 11.18 19.71 -12.06
N SER A 50 11.11 19.12 -10.87
CA SER A 50 11.80 19.65 -9.69
C SER A 50 13.32 19.56 -9.85
N ILE A 51 14.00 20.71 -9.81
CA ILE A 51 15.46 20.79 -9.90
C ILE A 51 16.15 20.19 -8.64
N ASN A 52 15.44 20.08 -7.51
CA ASN A 52 15.98 19.58 -6.24
C ASN A 52 15.18 18.41 -5.66
N ILE A 53 15.23 17.29 -6.39
CA ILE A 53 14.56 16.02 -6.06
C ILE A 53 14.92 15.51 -4.65
N LYS A 54 16.19 15.62 -4.24
CA LYS A 54 16.65 15.13 -2.93
C LYS A 54 15.94 15.87 -1.80
N ASN A 55 15.77 17.19 -1.94
CA ASN A 55 15.05 18.01 -0.97
C ASN A 55 13.54 17.71 -1.00
N LEU A 56 12.95 17.56 -2.19
CA LEU A 56 11.54 17.20 -2.36
C LEU A 56 11.20 15.92 -1.58
N ILE A 57 12.01 14.87 -1.73
CA ILE A 57 11.80 13.59 -1.05
C ILE A 57 12.00 13.72 0.45
N ALA A 58 13.03 14.44 0.90
CA ALA A 58 13.29 14.65 2.31
C ALA A 58 12.12 15.39 3.01
N VAL A 59 11.56 16.40 2.37
CA VAL A 59 10.40 17.14 2.89
C VAL A 59 9.16 16.25 2.96
N ASN A 60 8.86 15.49 1.90
CA ASN A 60 7.69 14.59 1.88
C ASN A 60 7.81 13.45 2.91
N LEU A 61 9.02 12.89 3.12
CA LEU A 61 9.26 11.91 4.17
C LEU A 61 9.07 12.50 5.57
N ARG A 62 9.50 13.75 5.78
CA ARG A 62 9.26 14.46 7.04
C ARG A 62 7.77 14.68 7.28
N HIS A 63 7.02 15.11 6.26
CA HIS A 63 5.58 15.29 6.38
C HIS A 63 4.86 13.98 6.67
N LEU A 64 5.25 12.90 5.96
CA LEU A 64 4.72 11.56 6.21
C LEU A 64 4.98 11.14 7.67
N LYS A 65 6.20 11.33 8.17
CA LYS A 65 6.52 11.03 9.58
C LYS A 65 5.63 11.83 10.54
N ASN A 66 5.50 13.14 10.33
CA ASN A 66 4.65 13.99 11.18
C ASN A 66 3.17 13.55 11.16
N ASP A 67 2.63 13.17 10.00
CA ASP A 67 1.24 12.71 9.87
C ASP A 67 1.03 11.37 10.60
N LEU A 68 2.01 10.47 10.53
CA LEU A 68 2.01 9.21 11.27
C LEU A 68 2.17 9.43 12.78
N GLU A 69 3.01 10.38 13.20
CA GLU A 69 3.14 10.82 14.60
C GLU A 69 1.80 11.34 15.13
N CYS A 70 1.09 12.19 14.37
CA CYS A 70 -0.26 12.65 14.74
C CYS A 70 -1.28 11.52 14.85
N ALA A 71 -1.10 10.43 14.12
CA ALA A 71 -1.93 9.23 14.22
C ALA A 71 -1.55 8.33 15.43
N GLY A 72 -0.40 8.56 16.06
CA GLY A 72 0.13 7.78 17.18
C GLY A 72 1.14 6.69 16.79
N ILE A 73 1.58 6.64 15.53
CA ILE A 73 2.43 5.58 14.96
C ILE A 73 3.71 6.17 14.31
N GLY A 74 4.25 7.22 14.93
CA GLY A 74 5.38 7.99 14.38
C GLY A 74 6.66 7.20 14.15
N GLU A 75 6.89 6.15 14.95
CA GLU A 75 8.04 5.26 14.85
C GLU A 75 7.91 4.24 13.70
N ALA A 76 6.80 4.26 12.96
CA ALA A 76 6.61 3.38 11.82
C ALA A 76 7.58 3.68 10.67
N VAL A 77 8.06 4.91 10.51
CA VAL A 77 9.02 5.24 9.44
C VAL A 77 10.45 4.95 9.90
N ILE A 78 11.03 3.88 9.37
CA ILE A 78 12.40 3.46 9.71
C ILE A 78 13.34 3.83 8.56
N CYS A 79 14.50 4.39 8.89
CA CYS A 79 15.59 4.59 7.94
C CYS A 79 16.79 3.76 8.36
N ARG A 80 17.20 2.79 7.53
CA ARG A 80 18.38 1.94 7.77
C ARG A 80 19.14 1.76 6.46
N ASP A 81 20.46 1.88 6.47
CA ASP A 81 21.31 1.65 5.30
C ASP A 81 20.88 2.45 4.05
N ASN A 82 20.49 3.72 4.25
CA ASN A 82 19.97 4.61 3.20
C ASN A 82 18.69 4.10 2.49
N ARG A 83 17.94 3.24 3.17
CA ARG A 83 16.62 2.74 2.75
C ARG A 83 15.56 3.14 3.76
N TYR A 84 14.37 3.41 3.25
CA TYR A 84 13.19 3.77 4.01
C TYR A 84 12.23 2.59 4.04
N PHE A 85 11.67 2.33 5.22
CA PHE A 85 10.76 1.24 5.50
C PHE A 85 9.56 1.77 6.28
N ILE A 86 8.47 1.00 6.23
CA ILE A 86 7.32 1.19 7.10
C ILE A 86 7.19 -0.06 7.98
N CYS A 87 7.40 0.12 9.28
CA CYS A 87 7.07 -0.90 10.26
C CYS A 87 5.56 -1.14 10.24
N ARG A 88 5.16 -2.41 10.11
CA ARG A 88 3.76 -2.80 9.95
C ARG A 88 3.11 -3.27 11.25
N ASP A 89 3.80 -3.19 12.38
CA ASP A 89 3.29 -3.67 13.67
C ASP A 89 1.95 -3.02 14.02
N GLU A 90 1.85 -1.71 13.81
CA GLU A 90 0.64 -0.93 14.11
C GLU A 90 -0.20 -0.58 12.88
N ILE A 91 0.15 -1.09 11.69
CA ILE A 91 -0.52 -0.80 10.43
C ILE A 91 -1.17 -2.07 9.87
N SER A 92 -2.39 -1.94 9.36
CA SER A 92 -3.11 -2.99 8.64
C SER A 92 -3.67 -2.45 7.33
N LEU A 93 -3.67 -3.28 6.29
CA LEU A 93 -4.20 -2.95 4.98
C LEU A 93 -5.43 -3.81 4.66
N ASP A 94 -6.42 -3.23 3.97
CA ASP A 94 -7.54 -4.00 3.40
C ASP A 94 -7.03 -5.12 2.46
N THR A 95 -5.93 -4.88 1.76
CA THR A 95 -5.27 -5.85 0.89
C THR A 95 -4.71 -7.05 1.64
N ASP A 96 -4.36 -6.93 2.92
CA ASP A 96 -3.85 -8.06 3.71
C ASP A 96 -4.93 -9.12 3.90
N LEU A 97 -6.15 -8.67 4.19
CA LEU A 97 -7.30 -9.56 4.34
C LEU A 97 -7.68 -10.20 3.01
N PHE A 98 -7.57 -9.45 1.91
CA PHE A 98 -7.78 -9.97 0.56
C PHE A 98 -6.77 -11.06 0.21
N GLU A 99 -5.47 -10.80 0.38
CA GLU A 99 -4.41 -11.76 0.09
C GLU A 99 -4.49 -13.01 0.97
N LYS A 100 -4.76 -12.84 2.27
CA LYS A 100 -4.96 -13.96 3.20
C LYS A 100 -6.15 -14.84 2.76
N THR A 101 -7.27 -14.21 2.42
CA THR A 101 -8.48 -14.93 1.95
C THR A 101 -8.20 -15.67 0.64
N TYR A 102 -7.41 -15.09 -0.25
CA TYR A 102 -6.98 -15.79 -1.47
C TYR A 102 -6.12 -17.01 -1.16
N GLY A 103 -5.18 -16.91 -0.21
CA GLY A 103 -4.41 -18.06 0.25
C GLY A 103 -5.29 -19.20 0.78
N GLU A 104 -6.29 -18.87 1.60
CA GLU A 104 -7.29 -19.84 2.09
C GLU A 104 -8.12 -20.44 0.95
N PHE A 105 -8.55 -19.62 -0.02
CA PHE A 105 -9.29 -20.06 -1.21
C PHE A 105 -8.47 -21.07 -2.03
N LYS A 106 -7.17 -20.86 -2.21
CA LYS A 106 -6.29 -21.78 -2.94
C LYS A 106 -6.03 -23.11 -2.21
N LEU A 107 -6.26 -23.16 -0.91
CA LEU A 107 -6.11 -24.40 -0.14
C LEU A 107 -7.42 -25.19 -0.08
N GLN A 108 -8.54 -24.51 0.12
CA GLN A 108 -9.82 -25.17 0.40
C GLN A 108 -10.73 -25.28 -0.82
N HIS A 109 -10.59 -24.37 -1.79
CA HIS A 109 -11.42 -24.29 -2.99
C HIS A 109 -12.93 -24.37 -2.69
N THR A 110 -13.42 -23.56 -1.74
CA THR A 110 -14.85 -23.53 -1.38
C THR A 110 -15.56 -22.30 -1.93
N LYS A 111 -16.87 -22.43 -2.17
CA LYS A 111 -17.71 -21.33 -2.64
C LYS A 111 -17.80 -20.21 -1.62
N GLU A 112 -17.74 -20.53 -0.34
CA GLU A 112 -17.74 -19.57 0.76
C GLU A 112 -16.51 -18.66 0.70
N GLN A 113 -15.33 -19.22 0.43
CA GLN A 113 -14.09 -18.45 0.30
C GLN A 113 -14.09 -17.62 -0.98
N ALA A 114 -14.60 -18.16 -2.09
CA ALA A 114 -14.80 -17.39 -3.32
C ALA A 114 -15.72 -16.18 -3.06
N ARG A 115 -16.87 -16.37 -2.41
CA ARG A 115 -17.81 -15.30 -2.06
C ARG A 115 -17.17 -14.23 -1.17
N LYS A 116 -16.40 -14.65 -0.17
CA LYS A 116 -15.66 -13.74 0.72
C LYS A 116 -14.66 -12.91 -0.08
N LEU A 117 -13.89 -13.53 -0.98
CA LEU A 117 -12.90 -12.84 -1.80
C LEU A 117 -13.56 -11.81 -2.73
N LEU A 118 -14.66 -12.16 -3.38
CA LEU A 118 -15.45 -11.25 -4.21
C LEU A 118 -15.96 -10.03 -3.41
N SER A 119 -16.39 -10.23 -2.16
CA SER A 119 -16.87 -9.13 -1.31
C SER A 119 -15.75 -8.20 -0.82
N LEU A 120 -14.52 -8.69 -0.72
CA LEU A 120 -13.35 -7.91 -0.31
C LEU A 120 -12.77 -7.08 -1.46
N TYR A 121 -13.01 -7.50 -2.71
CA TYR A 121 -12.55 -6.77 -3.89
C TYR A 121 -13.40 -5.51 -4.12
N LYS A 122 -13.00 -4.39 -3.51
CA LYS A 122 -13.71 -3.10 -3.61
C LYS A 122 -13.38 -2.30 -4.89
N GLY A 123 -12.73 -2.92 -5.88
CA GLY A 123 -12.22 -2.27 -7.09
C GLY A 123 -10.69 -2.17 -7.12
N GLU A 124 -10.16 -1.58 -8.20
CA GLU A 124 -8.73 -1.61 -8.50
C GLU A 124 -7.84 -1.08 -7.35
N TYR A 125 -6.67 -1.70 -7.18
CA TYR A 125 -5.68 -1.28 -6.20
C TYR A 125 -5.09 0.09 -6.55
N LEU A 126 -5.14 1.04 -5.62
CA LEU A 126 -4.67 2.41 -5.82
C LEU A 126 -5.27 3.08 -7.07
N SER A 127 -6.56 2.88 -7.35
CA SER A 127 -7.25 3.45 -8.51
C SER A 127 -7.19 4.98 -8.59
N ASP A 128 -7.03 5.66 -7.44
CA ASP A 128 -6.95 7.13 -7.36
C ASP A 128 -5.58 7.70 -7.80
N PHE A 129 -4.65 6.84 -8.17
CA PHE A 129 -3.25 7.17 -8.46
C PHE A 129 -2.81 6.67 -9.82
N GLU A 130 -1.98 7.44 -10.51
CA GLU A 130 -1.26 6.99 -11.71
C GLU A 130 0.03 6.24 -11.34
N ALA A 131 -0.07 5.37 -10.33
CA ALA A 131 1.04 4.63 -9.75
C ALA A 131 1.48 3.49 -10.68
N LEU A 132 2.38 3.77 -11.63
CA LEU A 132 2.91 2.76 -12.58
C LEU A 132 3.56 1.57 -11.87
N TRP A 133 4.20 1.81 -10.72
CA TRP A 133 4.79 0.77 -9.88
C TRP A 133 3.75 -0.24 -9.35
N ALA A 134 2.47 0.16 -9.26
CA ALA A 134 1.38 -0.68 -8.74
C ALA A 134 0.71 -1.56 -9.80
N VAL A 135 1.04 -1.40 -11.10
CA VAL A 135 0.37 -2.07 -12.22
C VAL A 135 0.38 -3.59 -12.08
N ALA A 136 1.53 -4.18 -11.71
CA ALA A 136 1.63 -5.62 -11.53
C ALA A 136 0.66 -6.13 -10.44
N LYS A 137 0.52 -5.37 -9.34
CA LYS A 137 -0.37 -5.72 -8.23
C LYS A 137 -1.85 -5.53 -8.59
N ARG A 138 -2.17 -4.50 -9.38
CA ARG A 138 -3.51 -4.29 -9.95
C ARG A 138 -3.95 -5.48 -10.80
N LEU A 139 -3.10 -5.89 -11.75
CA LEU A 139 -3.36 -7.04 -12.62
C LEU A 139 -3.56 -8.31 -11.79
N ARG A 140 -2.64 -8.60 -10.86
CA ARG A 140 -2.73 -9.77 -9.98
C ARG A 140 -4.04 -9.81 -9.20
N TYR A 141 -4.46 -8.70 -8.60
CA TYR A 141 -5.70 -8.68 -7.82
C TYR A 141 -6.94 -8.81 -8.69
N HIS A 142 -6.91 -8.25 -9.91
CA HIS A 142 -7.98 -8.44 -10.87
C HIS A 142 -8.08 -9.90 -11.34
N GLU A 143 -6.96 -10.56 -11.61
CA GLU A 143 -6.92 -11.98 -11.95
C GLU A 143 -7.47 -12.87 -10.84
N ILE A 144 -7.10 -12.58 -9.58
CA ILE A 144 -7.64 -13.28 -8.40
C ILE A 144 -9.17 -13.13 -8.33
N TYR A 145 -9.67 -11.92 -8.57
CA TYR A 145 -11.11 -11.65 -8.60
C TYR A 145 -11.83 -12.46 -9.69
N GLU A 146 -11.29 -12.49 -10.91
CA GLU A 146 -11.86 -13.27 -12.01
C GLU A 146 -11.78 -14.79 -11.75
N GLU A 147 -10.72 -15.28 -11.10
CA GLU A 147 -10.60 -16.68 -10.67
C GLU A 147 -11.72 -17.05 -9.68
N ALA A 148 -11.92 -16.25 -8.63
CA ALA A 148 -12.99 -16.48 -7.65
C ALA A 148 -14.39 -16.37 -8.26
N LYS A 149 -14.59 -15.45 -9.22
CA LYS A 149 -15.86 -15.27 -9.92
C LYS A 149 -16.26 -16.51 -10.72
N LYS A 150 -15.31 -17.14 -11.42
CA LYS A 150 -15.53 -18.40 -12.15
C LYS A 150 -15.89 -19.57 -11.24
N PHE A 151 -15.39 -19.58 -10.01
CA PHE A 151 -15.67 -20.64 -9.04
C PHE A 151 -17.03 -20.45 -8.35
N TRP A 152 -17.49 -19.20 -8.27
CA TRP A 152 -18.79 -18.84 -7.69
C TRP A 152 -19.96 -19.15 -8.63
N LEU A 153 -19.83 -18.83 -9.92
CA LEU A 153 -20.82 -19.09 -10.97
C LEU A 153 -20.99 -20.59 -11.21
#